data_AF-A0A2R4WKR3-F1
#
_entry.id   AF-A0A2R4WKR3-F1
#
_cell.length_a   1.000
_cell.length_b   1.000
_cell.length_c   1.000
_cell.angle_alpha   90.00
_cell.angle_beta   90.00
_cell.angle_gamma   90.00
#
_symmetry.space_group_name_H-M   'P 1'
#
loop_
_entity.id
_entity.type
_entity.pdbx_description
1 polymer ?
#
loop_
_entity_poly.entity_id
_entity_poly.type
_entity_poly.pdbx_seq_one_letter_code
_entity_poly.pdbx_strand_id
1 'polypeptide(L)'
;MTRPDRHDPTVPTPPRTRSARWSEGAEPHPIVGRVGTMPDPVSLFAVPIGRTTSRPGDPVPVTQTLYRTSDHRYVIRTCLHDGADPAQDACDVMIYADEAALREALSAGNDGLDQALLAAAGLAPDRA
;
A
#
# COMPACT_ATOMS: atom_id res chain seq x y z
N MET A 1 -28.05 -48.66 42.74
CA MET A 1 -28.16 -47.40 41.98
C MET A 1 -26.81 -47.12 41.36
N THR A 2 -26.75 -47.07 40.03
CA THR A 2 -25.54 -46.89 39.23
C THR A 2 -25.55 -45.48 38.65
N ARG A 3 -24.47 -44.70 38.82
CA ARG A 3 -24.01 -43.62 37.91
C ARG A 3 -22.72 -42.95 38.45
N PRO A 4 -21.94 -42.26 37.59
CA PRO A 4 -20.54 -42.61 37.36
C PRO A 4 -19.58 -41.43 37.50
N ASP A 5 -18.29 -41.75 37.37
CA ASP A 5 -17.21 -41.01 36.69
C ASP A 5 -17.28 -39.47 36.64
N ARG A 6 -16.28 -38.81 37.25
CA ARG A 6 -15.83 -37.49 36.80
C ARG A 6 -14.37 -37.22 37.15
N HIS A 7 -13.52 -37.48 36.15
CA HIS A 7 -12.44 -36.63 35.65
C HIS A 7 -11.62 -35.78 36.66
N ASP A 8 -10.38 -36.22 36.84
CA ASP A 8 -9.21 -35.39 37.15
C ASP A 8 -8.86 -34.53 35.92
N PRO A 9 -8.85 -33.19 36.00
CA PRO A 9 -8.26 -32.37 34.95
C PRO A 9 -6.79 -32.14 35.30
N THR A 10 -5.94 -33.04 34.80
CA THR A 10 -4.49 -32.85 34.74
C THR A 10 -4.20 -31.58 33.94
N VAL A 11 -3.63 -30.57 34.58
CA VAL A 11 -3.20 -29.31 33.96
C VAL A 11 -2.12 -29.60 32.91
N PRO A 12 -2.31 -29.30 31.62
CA PRO A 12 -1.21 -29.41 30.67
C PRO A 12 -0.30 -28.18 30.81
N THR A 13 0.90 -28.40 31.37
CA THR A 13 2.04 -27.48 31.23
C THR A 13 2.34 -27.22 29.75
N PRO A 14 2.59 -25.96 29.33
CA PRO A 14 3.00 -25.68 27.96
C PRO A 14 4.42 -26.24 27.71
N PRO A 15 4.69 -26.86 26.54
CA PRO A 15 6.04 -27.28 26.21
C PRO A 15 6.93 -26.05 25.99
N ARG A 16 8.04 -26.03 26.74
CA ARG A 16 9.15 -25.10 26.60
C ARG A 16 9.68 -25.06 25.17
N THR A 17 9.93 -23.83 24.73
CA THR A 17 10.66 -23.35 23.56
C THR A 17 11.60 -24.38 22.91
N ARG A 18 11.27 -24.82 21.69
CA ARG A 18 12.22 -25.47 20.79
C ARG A 18 12.53 -24.50 19.66
N SER A 19 13.77 -24.01 19.64
CA SER A 19 14.33 -23.12 18.62
C SER A 19 13.93 -23.60 17.22
N ALA A 20 13.21 -22.74 16.49
CA ALA A 20 13.00 -22.91 15.06
C ALA A 20 14.36 -22.69 14.39
N ARG A 21 15.04 -23.80 14.14
CA ARG A 21 16.16 -23.93 13.21
C ARG A 21 15.63 -23.55 11.84
N TRP A 22 16.04 -22.39 11.33
CA TRP A 22 15.78 -21.94 9.98
C TRP A 22 16.28 -23.00 9.00
N SER A 23 15.37 -23.59 8.23
CA SER A 23 15.74 -24.41 7.08
C SER A 23 16.17 -23.47 5.96
N GLU A 24 17.48 -23.33 5.82
CA GLU A 24 18.14 -22.87 4.60
C GLU A 24 17.68 -23.76 3.43
N GLY A 25 17.20 -23.17 2.34
CA GLY A 25 16.85 -23.92 1.11
C GLY A 25 15.48 -23.63 0.52
N ALA A 26 15.06 -22.38 0.45
CA ALA A 26 14.14 -21.95 -0.62
C ALA A 26 14.88 -20.85 -1.38
N GLU A 27 15.53 -21.23 -2.48
CA GLU A 27 16.23 -20.26 -3.31
C GLU A 27 15.22 -19.24 -3.86
N PRO A 28 15.35 -17.95 -3.52
CA PRO A 28 14.49 -16.92 -4.07
C PRO A 28 14.79 -16.81 -5.57
N HIS A 29 13.79 -17.10 -6.38
CA HIS A 29 13.91 -16.90 -7.82
C HIS A 29 14.01 -15.38 -8.07
N PRO A 30 15.02 -14.91 -8.82
CA PRO A 30 15.23 -13.48 -9.00
C PRO A 30 14.11 -12.90 -9.87
N ILE A 31 13.33 -11.99 -9.29
CA ILE A 31 12.57 -11.03 -10.10
C ILE A 31 13.62 -10.13 -10.74
N VAL A 32 13.79 -10.28 -12.04
CA VAL A 32 14.67 -9.43 -12.85
C VAL A 32 14.16 -7.99 -12.77
N GLY A 33 14.85 -7.15 -11.99
CA GLY A 33 14.70 -5.70 -12.06
C GLY A 33 14.87 -4.95 -10.73
N ARG A 34 15.96 -4.19 -10.66
CA ARG A 34 16.22 -3.01 -9.80
C ARG A 34 16.61 -3.22 -8.34
N VAL A 35 17.87 -2.83 -8.09
CA VAL A 35 18.37 -2.06 -6.94
C VAL A 35 17.32 -1.70 -5.89
N GLY A 36 17.36 -2.41 -4.76
CA GLY A 36 17.21 -1.84 -3.41
C GLY A 36 16.00 -0.97 -3.07
N THR A 37 14.92 -1.00 -3.84
CA THR A 37 13.72 -0.22 -3.50
C THR A 37 12.77 -1.12 -2.75
N MET A 38 12.63 -0.90 -1.44
CA MET A 38 11.59 -1.56 -0.64
C MET A 38 10.25 -1.40 -1.37
N PRO A 39 9.45 -2.47 -1.55
CA PRO A 39 8.16 -2.37 -2.22
C PRO A 39 7.29 -1.32 -1.53
N ASP A 40 6.57 -0.52 -2.31
CA ASP A 40 5.66 0.50 -1.77
C ASP A 40 4.68 -0.19 -0.78
N PRO A 41 4.60 0.27 0.48
CA PRO A 41 3.75 -0.37 1.48
C PRO A 41 2.27 -0.43 1.08
N VAL A 42 1.79 0.49 0.25
CA VAL A 42 0.40 0.48 -0.25
C VAL A 42 0.17 -0.66 -1.24
N SER A 43 1.23 -1.08 -1.95
CA SER A 43 1.17 -2.23 -2.88
C SER A 43 0.95 -3.57 -2.17
N LEU A 44 1.02 -3.62 -0.83
CA LEU A 44 0.67 -4.81 -0.05
C LEU A 44 -0.84 -5.10 -0.04
N PHE A 45 -1.69 -4.11 -0.31
CA PHE A 45 -3.15 -4.26 -0.23
C PHE A 45 -3.93 -3.56 -1.36
N ALA A 46 -3.25 -2.84 -2.25
CA ALA A 46 -3.87 -2.14 -3.38
C ALA A 46 -3.00 -2.23 -4.64
N VAL A 47 -3.64 -2.22 -5.82
CA VAL A 47 -2.97 -2.28 -7.12
C VAL A 47 -2.81 -0.87 -7.68
N PRO A 48 -1.61 -0.44 -8.11
CA PRO A 48 -1.43 0.87 -8.71
C PRO A 48 -2.18 0.95 -10.04
N ILE A 49 -2.99 2.00 -10.22
CA ILE A 49 -3.76 2.25 -11.43
C ILE A 49 -3.34 3.53 -12.15
N GLY A 50 -2.65 4.45 -11.49
CA GLY A 50 -2.13 5.67 -12.10
C GLY A 50 -1.01 6.29 -11.29
N ARG A 51 -0.10 7.02 -11.94
CA ARG A 51 0.99 7.74 -11.28
C ARG A 51 1.26 9.05 -12.00
N THR A 52 1.51 10.09 -11.23
CA THR A 52 1.94 11.39 -11.74
C THR A 52 3.06 11.96 -10.89
N THR A 53 3.77 12.94 -11.43
CA THR A 53 4.84 13.65 -10.77
C THR A 53 4.67 15.14 -11.06
N SER A 54 4.99 15.98 -10.08
CA SER A 54 4.97 17.42 -10.22
C SER A 54 5.93 17.89 -11.31
N ARG A 55 5.82 19.17 -11.70
CA ARG A 55 6.55 19.68 -12.86
C ARG A 55 8.05 19.74 -12.56
N PRO A 56 8.91 19.53 -13.57
CA PRO A 56 10.33 19.80 -13.43
C PRO A 56 10.57 21.25 -12.99
N GLY A 57 11.34 21.45 -11.92
CA GLY A 57 11.64 22.77 -11.37
C GLY A 57 10.71 23.23 -10.24
N ASP A 58 9.70 22.43 -9.86
CA ASP A 58 8.97 22.68 -8.61
C ASP A 58 9.94 22.62 -7.41
N PRO A 59 9.83 23.55 -6.45
CA PRO A 59 10.78 23.65 -5.34
C PRO A 59 10.78 22.42 -4.44
N VAL A 60 9.66 21.69 -4.40
CA VAL A 60 9.53 20.41 -3.71
C VAL A 60 8.87 19.43 -4.70
N PRO A 61 9.63 18.53 -5.33
CA PRO A 61 9.07 17.53 -6.23
C PRO A 61 8.10 16.61 -5.51
N VAL A 62 6.94 16.38 -6.11
CA VAL A 62 5.89 15.50 -5.57
C VAL A 62 5.67 14.32 -6.51
N THR A 63 5.59 13.10 -5.99
CA THR A 63 5.01 11.96 -6.69
C THR A 63 3.67 11.61 -6.07
N GLN A 64 2.63 11.47 -6.89
CA GLN A 64 1.35 10.90 -6.48
C GLN A 64 1.12 9.59 -7.22
N THR A 65 0.72 8.55 -6.48
CA THR A 65 0.29 7.26 -7.05
C THR A 65 -1.11 6.94 -6.58
N LEU A 66 -2.00 6.65 -7.52
CA LEU A 66 -3.36 6.20 -7.27
C LEU A 66 -3.41 4.68 -7.35
N TYR A 67 -4.03 4.06 -6.36
CA TYR A 67 -4.23 2.64 -6.26
C TYR A 67 -5.72 2.29 -6.19
N ARG A 68 -6.04 1.06 -6.58
CA ARG A 68 -7.35 0.43 -6.39
C ARG A 68 -7.22 -0.77 -5.46
N THR A 69 -8.02 -0.80 -4.40
CA THR A 69 -8.11 -1.97 -3.51
C THR A 69 -9.03 -3.03 -4.11
N SER A 70 -8.97 -4.26 -3.59
CA SER A 70 -9.88 -5.34 -3.99
C SER A 70 -11.34 -5.09 -3.59
N ASP A 71 -11.59 -4.26 -2.57
CA ASP A 71 -12.93 -3.81 -2.17
C ASP A 71 -13.37 -2.53 -2.88
N HIS A 72 -12.76 -2.22 -4.02
CA HIS A 72 -13.11 -1.12 -4.92
C HIS A 72 -12.92 0.30 -4.37
N ARG A 73 -12.20 0.47 -3.26
CA ARG A 73 -11.77 1.78 -2.75
C ARG A 73 -10.58 2.32 -3.55
N TYR A 74 -10.35 3.62 -3.42
CA TYR A 74 -9.22 4.30 -4.05
C TYR A 74 -8.26 4.79 -2.97
N VAL A 75 -6.97 4.66 -3.23
CA VAL A 75 -5.92 5.11 -2.31
C VAL A 75 -4.96 6.01 -3.05
N ILE A 76 -4.73 7.23 -2.56
CA ILE A 76 -3.68 8.10 -3.06
C ILE A 76 -2.53 8.05 -2.08
N ARG A 77 -1.33 7.75 -2.58
CA ARG A 77 -0.08 7.97 -1.87
C ARG A 77 0.65 9.15 -2.48
N THR A 78 0.90 10.17 -1.68
CA THR A 78 1.60 11.39 -2.08
C THR A 78 2.93 11.43 -1.37
N CYS A 79 4.03 11.48 -2.11
CA CYS A 79 5.38 11.58 -1.56
C CYS A 79 6.02 12.89 -1.96
N LEU A 80 6.50 13.63 -0.97
CA LEU A 80 7.35 14.80 -1.11
C LEU A 80 8.80 14.31 -1.11
N HIS A 81 9.54 14.67 -2.16
CA HIS A 81 10.95 14.35 -2.29
C HIS A 81 11.79 15.52 -1.80
N ASP A 82 12.45 15.36 -0.65
CA ASP A 82 13.41 16.35 -0.13
C ASP A 82 14.83 15.93 -0.51
N GLY A 83 15.38 16.57 -1.55
CA GLY A 83 16.71 16.26 -2.06
C GLY A 83 16.81 14.92 -2.81
N ALA A 84 17.98 14.28 -2.73
CA ALA A 84 18.30 13.06 -3.49
C ALA A 84 18.22 11.77 -2.67
N ASP A 85 17.95 11.87 -1.36
CA ASP A 85 17.90 10.74 -0.45
C ASP A 85 16.46 10.26 -0.27
N PRO A 86 16.08 9.09 -0.82
CA PRO A 86 14.71 8.57 -0.70
C PRO A 86 14.34 8.19 0.74
N ALA A 87 15.31 8.09 1.67
CA ALA A 87 15.01 7.92 3.10
C ALA A 87 14.39 9.17 3.75
N GLN A 88 14.49 10.33 3.08
CA GLN A 88 13.95 11.61 3.53
C GLN A 88 12.59 11.92 2.88
N ASP A 89 12.10 11.04 2.01
CA ASP A 89 10.78 11.21 1.40
C ASP A 89 9.69 11.19 2.48
N ALA A 90 8.90 12.26 2.54
CA ALA A 90 7.72 12.33 3.40
C ALA A 90 6.49 11.91 2.59
N CYS A 91 5.85 10.81 2.97
CA CYS A 91 4.68 10.30 2.25
C CYS A 91 3.41 10.30 3.11
N ASP A 92 2.33 10.79 2.54
CA ASP A 92 0.97 10.72 3.08
C ASP A 92 0.12 9.73 2.29
N VAL A 93 -0.91 9.16 2.95
CA VAL A 93 -1.85 8.20 2.35
C VAL A 93 -3.28 8.60 2.66
N MET A 94 -4.06 8.82 1.61
CA MET A 94 -5.50 9.11 1.69
C MET A 94 -6.32 7.97 1.07
N ILE A 95 -7.44 7.62 1.69
CA ILE A 95 -8.34 6.56 1.23
C ILE A 95 -9.72 7.14 0.95
N TYR A 96 -10.26 6.83 -0.22
CA TYR A 96 -11.58 7.25 -0.68
C TYR A 96 -12.49 6.03 -0.86
N ALA A 97 -13.73 6.16 -0.41
CA ALA A 97 -14.70 5.06 -0.44
C ALA A 97 -15.05 4.63 -1.87
N ASP A 98 -15.17 5.60 -2.79
CA ASP A 98 -15.58 5.38 -4.16
C ASP A 98 -15.01 6.46 -5.10
N GLU A 99 -15.33 6.34 -6.39
CA GLU A 99 -14.81 7.21 -7.45
C GLU A 99 -15.35 8.64 -7.36
N ALA A 100 -16.59 8.80 -6.89
CA ALA A 100 -17.20 10.12 -6.74
C ALA A 100 -16.50 10.90 -5.63
N ALA A 101 -16.29 10.27 -4.46
CA ALA A 101 -15.54 10.87 -3.36
C ALA A 101 -14.10 11.24 -3.76
N LEU A 102 -13.44 10.37 -4.53
CA LEU A 102 -12.11 10.65 -5.08
C LEU A 102 -12.14 11.89 -5.99
N ARG A 103 -13.07 11.96 -6.95
CA ARG A 103 -13.16 13.08 -7.88
C ARG A 103 -13.48 14.39 -7.19
N GLU A 104 -14.40 14.37 -6.24
CA GLU A 104 -14.75 15.56 -5.45
C GLU A 104 -13.51 16.10 -4.73
N ALA A 105 -12.74 15.23 -4.06
CA ALA A 105 -11.53 15.64 -3.36
C ALA A 105 -10.47 16.24 -4.30
N LEU A 106 -10.25 15.62 -5.46
CA LEU A 106 -9.27 16.09 -6.46
C LEU A 106 -9.75 17.33 -7.24
N SER A 107 -11.06 17.57 -7.31
CA SER A 107 -11.62 18.77 -7.95
C SER A 107 -11.35 20.03 -7.13
N ALA A 108 -11.21 19.90 -5.80
CA ALA A 108 -11.00 21.02 -4.90
C ALA A 108 -9.59 21.63 -5.02
N GLY A 109 -8.59 20.82 -5.38
CA GLY A 109 -7.21 21.28 -5.60
C GLY A 109 -7.05 22.06 -6.91
N ASN A 110 -7.68 21.59 -7.99
CA ASN A 110 -7.57 22.10 -9.37
C ASN A 110 -6.12 22.47 -9.78
N ASP A 111 -5.13 21.80 -9.19
CA ASP A 111 -3.78 21.84 -9.68
C ASP A 111 -3.71 20.86 -10.86
N GLY A 112 -2.87 21.15 -11.84
CA GLY A 112 -2.77 20.27 -13.02
C GLY A 112 -2.29 18.85 -12.67
N LEU A 113 -1.84 18.62 -11.44
CA LEU A 113 -1.32 17.34 -10.95
C LEU A 113 -2.47 16.35 -10.71
N ASP A 114 -3.51 16.77 -9.99
CA ASP A 114 -4.69 15.96 -9.69
C ASP A 114 -5.42 15.53 -10.97
N GLN A 115 -5.55 16.43 -11.94
CA GLN A 115 -6.11 16.12 -13.27
C GLN A 115 -5.22 15.14 -14.04
N ALA A 116 -3.89 15.31 -13.98
CA ALA A 116 -2.95 14.37 -14.60
C ALA A 116 -3.02 12.98 -13.93
N LEU A 117 -3.23 12.91 -12.61
CA LEU A 117 -3.40 11.66 -11.88
C LEU A 117 -4.68 10.92 -12.32
N LEU A 118 -5.81 11.63 -12.41
CA LEU A 118 -7.07 11.07 -12.92
C LEU A 118 -6.92 10.56 -14.35
N ALA A 119 -6.24 11.32 -15.22
CA ALA A 119 -5.98 10.90 -16.60
C ALA A 119 -5.07 9.67 -16.66
N ALA A 120 -4.00 9.63 -15.86
CA ALA A 120 -3.10 8.48 -15.79
C ALA A 120 -3.80 7.20 -15.31
N ALA A 121 -4.85 7.36 -14.51
CA ALA A 121 -5.69 6.26 -14.04
C ALA A 121 -6.83 5.87 -14.98
N GLY A 122 -6.99 6.54 -16.12
CA GLY A 122 -8.12 6.33 -17.04
C GLY A 122 -9.46 6.81 -16.48
N LEU A 123 -9.44 7.74 -15.52
CA LEU A 123 -10.62 8.29 -14.83
C LEU A 123 -10.96 9.72 -15.26
N ALA A 124 -10.24 10.27 -16.24
CA ALA A 124 -10.54 11.56 -16.81
C ALA A 124 -11.98 11.59 -17.37
N PRO A 125 -12.67 12.75 -17.27
CA PRO A 125 -13.99 12.88 -17.89
C PRO A 125 -13.88 12.59 -19.39
N ASP A 126 -14.83 11.81 -19.90
CA ASP A 126 -14.94 11.56 -21.34
C ASP A 126 -15.15 12.90 -22.04
N ARG A 127 -14.23 13.28 -22.94
CA ARG A 127 -14.40 14.48 -23.76
C ARG A 127 -15.39 14.13 -24.87
N ALA A 128 -16.67 14.33 -24.59
CA ALA A 128 -17.73 14.38 -25.60
C ALA A 128 -17.54 15.57 -26.56
#